data_AF-A0A8W8P5K7-F1
#
_entry.id   AF-A0A8W8P5K7-F1
#
_cell.length_a   1.000
_cell.length_b   1.000
_cell.length_c   1.000
_cell.angle_alpha   90.00
_cell.angle_beta   90.00
_cell.angle_gamma   90.00
#
_symmetry.space_group_name_H-M   'P 1'
#
loop_
_entity.id
_entity.type
_entity.pdbx_description
1 polymer ?
#
loop_
_entity_poly.entity_id
_entity_poly.type
_entity_poly.pdbx_seq_one_letter_code
_entity_poly.pdbx_strand_id
1 'polypeptide(L)'
;MIDGTCLGCNDGYRGPTCYEECSDDTYGLECGNLCGNCSNGDRCNHVDGSCPNGCDEGVFRDTCDRECPDQTYGPECQQICGKCKNKESCHHVNGSCLNGCDRGLNGEKCDKACNNNTYGPKCSMKCGICLYLYGEQCHHVTGQCPHGCGDGFHGDLCNQVLESSSSDPAPTSQLSNALYACVTIIILSVTLNIFFIIRQLRNNICRKQNNKDNLDKSSVGKIKGTEQLDNFSKSVYDKADNSMAYQELGEIMKESQYDKLS
;
A
#
# COMPACT_ATOMS: atom_id res chain seq x y z
N MET A 1 -46.63 66.27 26.38
CA MET A 1 -47.32 65.50 27.42
C MET A 1 -48.81 65.81 27.34
N ILE A 2 -49.60 64.87 26.88
CA ILE A 2 -51.04 64.82 27.14
C ILE A 2 -51.19 63.46 27.83
N ASP A 3 -51.68 63.42 29.08
CA ASP A 3 -51.91 62.19 29.86
C ASP A 3 -50.71 61.35 30.32
N GLY A 4 -49.52 61.94 30.49
CA GLY A 4 -48.35 61.21 31.02
C GLY A 4 -47.79 60.11 30.11
N THR A 5 -48.31 60.01 28.87
CA THR A 5 -47.79 59.13 27.82
C THR A 5 -46.75 59.90 27.01
N CYS A 6 -45.54 59.35 26.87
CA CYS A 6 -44.49 59.93 26.03
C CYS A 6 -44.85 59.80 24.53
N LEU A 7 -44.49 60.77 23.71
CA LEU A 7 -44.76 60.73 22.25
C LEU A 7 -43.86 59.72 21.51
N GLY A 8 -42.87 59.17 22.20
CA GLY A 8 -41.86 58.21 21.76
C GLY A 8 -40.78 58.11 22.85
N CYS A 9 -40.13 56.95 22.94
CA CYS A 9 -39.04 56.72 23.90
C CYS A 9 -37.67 56.93 23.26
N ASN A 10 -36.65 57.17 24.09
CA ASN A 10 -35.27 57.13 23.63
C ASN A 10 -34.84 55.67 23.37
N ASP A 11 -33.78 55.49 22.58
CA ASP A 11 -33.18 54.19 22.31
C ASP A 11 -32.92 53.42 23.60
N GLY A 12 -33.26 52.12 23.57
CA GLY A 12 -33.11 51.23 24.70
C GLY A 12 -34.19 51.30 25.76
N TYR A 13 -35.24 52.09 25.55
CA TYR A 13 -36.39 52.18 26.44
C TYR A 13 -37.72 52.01 25.70
N ARG A 14 -38.72 51.47 26.41
CA ARG A 14 -40.09 51.28 25.94
C ARG A 14 -41.13 51.56 27.02
N GLY A 15 -42.39 51.33 26.67
CA GLY A 15 -43.52 51.48 27.57
C GLY A 15 -44.11 52.90 27.59
N PRO A 16 -45.27 53.09 28.22
CA PRO A 16 -45.99 54.38 28.19
C PRO A 16 -45.23 55.52 28.86
N THR A 17 -44.34 55.20 29.80
CA THR A 17 -43.54 56.15 30.58
C THR A 17 -42.05 56.19 30.19
N CYS A 18 -41.60 55.34 29.27
CA CYS A 18 -40.20 55.24 28.82
C CYS A 18 -39.16 54.93 29.92
N TYR A 19 -39.54 54.21 30.97
CA TYR A 19 -38.61 53.73 32.01
C TYR A 19 -38.32 52.24 31.93
N GLU A 20 -39.01 51.50 31.05
CA GLU A 20 -38.75 50.08 30.84
C GLU A 20 -37.57 49.94 29.89
N GLU A 21 -36.43 49.43 30.35
CA GLU A 21 -35.33 49.06 29.46
C GLU A 21 -35.75 47.95 28.49
N CYS A 22 -35.12 47.90 27.33
CA CYS A 22 -35.27 46.75 26.45
C CYS A 22 -34.85 45.45 27.17
N SER A 23 -35.67 44.43 27.00
CA SER A 23 -35.53 43.08 27.56
C SER A 23 -35.52 42.05 26.43
N ASP A 24 -35.38 40.76 26.76
CA ASP A 24 -35.57 39.67 25.78
C ASP A 24 -34.63 39.76 24.57
N ASP A 25 -33.36 40.08 24.83
CA ASP A 25 -32.30 40.22 23.82
C ASP A 25 -32.64 41.21 22.71
N THR A 26 -33.22 42.36 23.09
CA THR A 26 -33.51 43.47 22.17
C THR A 26 -32.82 44.78 22.57
N TYR A 27 -32.63 45.68 21.60
CA TYR A 27 -32.03 46.99 21.81
C TYR A 27 -32.55 48.05 20.82
N GLY A 28 -32.14 49.31 21.04
CA GLY A 28 -32.40 50.43 20.13
C GLY A 28 -33.79 51.04 20.27
N LEU A 29 -34.20 51.82 19.27
CA LEU A 29 -35.49 52.51 19.27
C LEU A 29 -36.65 51.51 19.37
N GLU A 30 -37.53 51.72 20.34
CA GLU A 30 -38.69 50.86 20.62
C GLU A 30 -38.33 49.37 20.82
N CYS A 31 -37.06 49.07 21.13
CA CYS A 31 -36.55 47.69 21.25
C CYS A 31 -36.74 46.86 19.97
N GLY A 32 -36.62 47.51 18.80
CA GLY A 32 -36.87 46.88 17.50
C GLY A 32 -35.74 46.01 16.95
N ASN A 33 -34.53 46.08 17.51
CA ASN A 33 -33.37 45.30 17.05
C ASN A 33 -33.09 44.14 18.01
N LEU A 34 -32.54 43.05 17.47
CA LEU A 34 -32.13 41.86 18.24
C LEU A 34 -30.64 41.91 18.56
N CYS A 35 -30.25 41.57 19.79
CA CYS A 35 -28.86 41.36 20.18
C CYS A 35 -28.22 40.26 19.33
N GLY A 36 -26.91 40.38 19.07
CA GLY A 36 -26.11 39.31 18.49
C GLY A 36 -25.63 38.30 19.54
N ASN A 37 -24.65 37.47 19.15
CA ASN A 37 -24.09 36.43 20.03
C ASN A 37 -22.96 36.99 20.89
N CYS A 38 -23.33 37.72 21.95
CA CYS A 38 -22.39 38.19 22.95
C CYS A 38 -21.76 37.02 23.72
N SER A 39 -20.52 37.20 24.17
CA SER A 39 -19.76 36.16 24.86
C SER A 39 -20.53 35.52 26.03
N ASN A 40 -20.56 34.19 26.07
CA ASN A 40 -21.19 33.41 27.16
C ASN A 40 -22.68 33.75 27.41
N GLY A 41 -23.39 34.28 26.41
CA GLY A 41 -24.78 34.71 26.55
C GLY A 41 -24.95 35.98 27.39
N ASP A 42 -23.90 36.81 27.47
CA ASP A 42 -23.99 38.12 28.12
C ASP A 42 -25.08 38.98 27.47
N ARG A 43 -25.77 39.78 28.29
CA ARG A 43 -26.79 40.70 27.77
C ARG A 43 -26.11 41.82 26.99
N CYS A 44 -26.56 42.05 25.76
CA CYS A 44 -26.10 43.20 24.98
C CYS A 44 -26.60 44.52 25.59
N ASN A 45 -25.91 45.61 25.27
CA ASN A 45 -26.30 46.95 25.67
C ASN A 45 -27.67 47.29 25.06
N HIS A 46 -28.65 47.57 25.93
CA HIS A 46 -30.02 47.85 25.51
C HIS A 46 -30.16 49.10 24.61
N VAL A 47 -29.21 50.02 24.62
CA VAL A 47 -29.23 51.24 23.79
C VAL A 47 -28.69 50.97 22.38
N ASP A 48 -27.47 50.43 22.27
CA ASP A 48 -26.73 50.34 21.00
C ASP A 48 -26.45 48.91 20.50
N GLY A 49 -26.81 47.90 21.30
CA GLY A 49 -26.63 46.49 20.95
C GLY A 49 -25.23 45.95 21.17
N SER A 50 -24.30 46.76 21.69
CA SER A 50 -22.91 46.35 21.88
C SER A 50 -22.75 45.27 22.95
N CYS A 51 -21.81 44.35 22.74
CA CYS A 51 -21.49 43.28 23.67
C CYS A 51 -20.30 43.69 24.57
N PRO A 52 -20.50 43.88 25.88
CA PRO A 52 -19.49 44.47 26.77
C PRO A 52 -18.23 43.61 26.93
N ASN A 53 -18.35 42.29 26.77
CA ASN A 53 -17.25 41.33 26.91
C ASN A 53 -16.82 40.72 25.56
N GLY A 54 -17.22 41.33 24.44
CA GLY A 54 -16.93 40.83 23.09
C GLY A 54 -17.86 39.71 22.63
N CYS A 55 -17.47 39.05 21.56
CA CYS A 55 -18.32 38.09 20.85
C CYS A 55 -17.98 36.63 21.14
N ASP A 56 -18.97 35.76 20.94
CA ASP A 56 -18.72 34.32 20.82
C ASP A 56 -17.85 33.99 19.59
N GLU A 57 -17.25 32.81 19.59
CA GLU A 57 -16.40 32.37 18.48
C GLU A 57 -17.17 32.32 17.15
N GLY A 58 -16.53 32.83 16.09
CA GLY A 58 -17.09 32.78 14.74
C GLY A 58 -18.02 33.94 14.39
N VAL A 59 -18.23 34.89 15.29
CA VAL A 59 -18.88 36.18 15.00
C VAL A 59 -17.98 37.35 15.43
N PHE A 60 -18.22 38.53 14.88
CA PHE A 60 -17.43 39.75 15.15
C PHE A 60 -18.28 41.03 15.06
N ARG A 61 -17.61 42.16 15.32
CA ARG A 61 -18.13 43.53 15.51
C ARG A 61 -18.71 43.75 16.89
N ASP A 62 -18.86 45.02 17.25
CA ASP A 62 -19.36 45.44 18.56
C ASP A 62 -20.70 44.79 18.93
N THR A 63 -21.57 44.52 17.96
CA THR A 63 -22.91 43.91 18.12
C THR A 63 -22.94 42.39 17.97
N CYS A 64 -21.84 41.75 17.59
CA CYS A 64 -21.72 40.30 17.40
C CYS A 64 -22.79 39.68 16.46
N ASP A 65 -23.23 40.45 15.46
CA ASP A 65 -24.28 40.11 14.49
C ASP A 65 -23.73 39.62 13.14
N ARG A 66 -22.39 39.55 13.01
CA ARG A 66 -21.73 39.18 11.75
C ARG A 66 -20.84 37.98 11.95
N GLU A 67 -21.01 36.96 11.11
CA GLU A 67 -20.08 35.83 11.03
C GLU A 67 -18.70 36.30 10.56
N CYS A 68 -17.64 35.56 10.92
CA CYS A 68 -16.30 35.87 10.48
C CYS A 68 -16.20 36.02 8.96
N PRO A 69 -15.44 37.02 8.48
CA PRO A 69 -15.19 37.14 7.05
C PRO A 69 -14.38 35.95 6.53
N ASP A 70 -14.48 35.73 5.21
CA ASP A 70 -13.75 34.67 4.52
C ASP A 70 -12.26 34.65 4.92
N GLN A 71 -11.73 33.45 5.07
CA GLN A 71 -10.35 33.18 5.48
C GLN A 71 -9.99 33.51 6.93
N THR A 72 -10.98 33.84 7.77
CA THR A 72 -10.79 34.00 9.20
C THR A 72 -11.77 33.19 10.03
N TYR A 73 -11.40 32.88 11.26
CA TYR A 73 -12.25 32.11 12.17
C TYR A 73 -11.90 32.35 13.65
N GLY A 74 -12.71 31.81 14.54
CA GLY A 74 -12.48 31.79 15.98
C GLY A 74 -12.90 33.08 16.69
N PRO A 75 -12.41 33.32 17.91
CA PRO A 75 -12.77 34.50 18.70
C PRO A 75 -12.30 35.77 18.00
N GLU A 76 -13.20 36.74 17.88
CA GLU A 76 -12.97 38.03 17.20
C GLU A 76 -12.42 37.88 15.76
N CYS A 77 -12.58 36.71 15.15
CA CYS A 77 -12.10 36.38 13.80
C CYS A 77 -10.60 36.65 13.59
N GLN A 78 -9.79 36.43 14.62
CA GLN A 78 -8.35 36.71 14.57
C GLN A 78 -7.51 35.54 14.04
N GLN A 79 -8.09 34.34 13.92
CA GLN A 79 -7.37 33.17 13.38
C GLN A 79 -7.53 33.09 11.86
N ILE A 80 -6.47 32.68 11.16
CA ILE A 80 -6.45 32.61 9.69
C ILE A 80 -6.69 31.17 9.25
N CYS A 81 -7.59 30.95 8.30
CA CYS A 81 -7.84 29.64 7.70
C CYS A 81 -6.56 29.06 7.04
N GLY A 82 -6.42 27.74 7.09
CA GLY A 82 -5.45 27.04 6.22
C GLY A 82 -5.89 27.02 4.76
N LYS A 83 -5.26 26.19 3.94
CA LYS A 83 -5.62 26.08 2.51
C LYS A 83 -6.65 24.99 2.30
N CYS A 84 -7.90 25.37 2.53
CA CYS A 84 -9.04 24.52 2.15
C CYS A 84 -9.07 24.32 0.64
N LYS A 85 -9.56 23.15 0.23
CA LYS A 85 -9.68 22.74 -1.16
C LYS A 85 -10.39 23.80 -1.99
N ASN A 86 -9.86 24.09 -3.19
CA ASN A 86 -10.45 25.06 -4.14
C ASN A 86 -10.63 26.48 -3.56
N LYS A 87 -9.86 26.85 -2.52
CA LYS A 87 -9.98 28.16 -1.82
C LYS A 87 -11.35 28.39 -1.18
N GLU A 88 -12.06 27.33 -0.83
CA GLU A 88 -13.29 27.46 -0.03
C GLU A 88 -13.01 28.09 1.33
N SER A 89 -13.99 28.81 1.88
CA SER A 89 -13.90 29.37 3.23
C SER A 89 -13.90 28.25 4.26
N CYS A 90 -13.04 28.37 5.27
CA CYS A 90 -13.07 27.45 6.40
C CYS A 90 -14.25 27.78 7.33
N HIS A 91 -14.59 26.84 8.22
CA HIS A 91 -15.65 27.03 9.19
C HIS A 91 -15.34 28.20 10.14
N HIS A 92 -16.19 29.22 10.16
CA HIS A 92 -15.97 30.49 10.89
C HIS A 92 -15.75 30.31 12.40
N VAL A 93 -16.34 29.28 13.04
CA VAL A 93 -16.05 28.97 14.46
C VAL A 93 -14.69 28.28 14.67
N ASN A 94 -14.48 27.09 14.10
CA ASN A 94 -13.35 26.22 14.47
C ASN A 94 -12.20 26.16 13.46
N GLY A 95 -12.36 26.74 12.27
CA GLY A 95 -11.35 26.80 11.22
C GLY A 95 -11.21 25.56 10.34
N SER A 96 -12.11 24.58 10.49
CA SER A 96 -12.06 23.33 9.73
C SER A 96 -12.48 23.50 8.26
N CYS A 97 -11.88 22.71 7.38
CA CYS A 97 -12.20 22.66 5.96
C CYS A 97 -13.11 21.48 5.66
N LEU A 98 -14.41 21.74 5.43
CA LEU A 98 -15.43 20.71 5.24
C LEU A 98 -15.14 19.75 4.06
N ASN A 99 -14.61 20.29 2.96
CA ASN A 99 -14.29 19.51 1.76
C ASN A 99 -12.81 19.06 1.68
N GLY A 100 -12.07 19.21 2.78
CA GLY A 100 -10.67 18.84 2.91
C GLY A 100 -9.68 19.88 2.38
N CYS A 101 -8.43 19.44 2.21
CA CYS A 101 -7.29 20.31 1.95
C CYS A 101 -6.85 20.33 0.49
N ASP A 102 -6.15 21.42 0.14
CA ASP A 102 -5.31 21.43 -1.04
C ASP A 102 -4.20 20.35 -0.96
N ARG A 103 -3.65 19.99 -2.13
CA ARG A 103 -2.61 18.95 -2.23
C ARG A 103 -1.39 19.34 -1.39
N GLY A 104 -0.81 18.35 -0.71
CA GLY A 104 0.35 18.55 0.14
C GLY A 104 0.04 19.10 1.52
N LEU A 105 -1.22 19.23 1.90
CA LEU A 105 -1.66 19.61 3.24
C LEU A 105 -2.58 18.54 3.84
N ASN A 106 -2.62 18.48 5.17
CA ASN A 106 -3.51 17.63 5.94
C ASN A 106 -3.99 18.33 7.23
N GLY A 107 -4.73 17.57 8.04
CA GLY A 107 -5.41 18.07 9.23
C GLY A 107 -6.78 18.65 8.90
N GLU A 108 -7.59 18.87 9.94
CA GLU A 108 -8.94 19.42 9.78
C GLU A 108 -8.91 20.87 9.27
N LYS A 109 -7.88 21.64 9.64
CA LYS A 109 -7.73 23.06 9.28
C LYS A 109 -6.86 23.29 8.03
N CYS A 110 -6.26 22.24 7.48
CA CYS A 110 -5.38 22.32 6.31
C CYS A 110 -4.21 23.30 6.46
N ASP A 111 -3.65 23.34 7.67
CA ASP A 111 -2.55 24.18 8.13
C ASP A 111 -1.22 23.40 8.26
N LYS A 112 -1.25 22.08 8.08
CA LYS A 112 -0.09 21.20 8.22
C LYS A 112 0.34 20.65 6.88
N ALA A 113 1.59 20.88 6.51
CA ALA A 113 2.19 20.24 5.35
C ALA A 113 2.33 18.72 5.57
N CYS A 114 2.25 17.95 4.48
CA CYS A 114 2.54 16.52 4.55
C CYS A 114 3.94 16.29 5.12
N ASN A 115 4.03 15.34 6.04
CA ASN A 115 5.24 14.94 6.75
C ASN A 115 5.44 13.42 6.63
N ASN A 116 6.45 12.88 7.31
CA ASN A 116 6.76 11.45 7.31
C ASN A 116 6.98 10.88 5.89
N ASN A 117 7.63 11.67 5.04
CA ASN A 117 7.89 11.30 3.65
C ASN A 117 6.62 10.94 2.87
N THR A 118 5.58 11.76 3.02
CA THR A 118 4.34 11.67 2.25
C THR A 118 4.07 12.94 1.47
N TYR A 119 3.26 12.83 0.42
CA TYR A 119 2.89 13.96 -0.42
C TYR A 119 1.50 13.78 -1.06
N GLY A 120 1.08 14.81 -1.80
CA GLY A 120 -0.10 14.74 -2.65
C GLY A 120 -1.43 14.92 -1.88
N PRO A 121 -2.56 14.48 -2.44
CA PRO A 121 -3.87 14.68 -1.82
C PRO A 121 -3.98 13.90 -0.51
N LYS A 122 -4.38 14.58 0.57
CA LYS A 122 -4.50 14.01 1.93
C LYS A 122 -3.23 13.31 2.43
N CYS A 123 -2.06 13.66 1.88
CA CYS A 123 -0.78 13.01 2.21
C CYS A 123 -0.80 11.48 2.05
N SER A 124 -1.57 11.00 1.07
CA SER A 124 -1.78 9.56 0.84
C SER A 124 -0.69 8.88 0.01
N MET A 125 0.18 9.66 -0.63
CA MET A 125 1.27 9.16 -1.46
C MET A 125 2.57 9.13 -0.66
N LYS A 126 3.41 8.10 -0.82
CA LYS A 126 4.72 8.01 -0.17
C LYS A 126 5.82 8.47 -1.13
N CYS A 127 6.79 9.24 -0.62
CA CYS A 127 8.00 9.58 -1.36
C CYS A 127 8.73 8.30 -1.82
N GLY A 128 9.44 8.40 -2.95
CA GLY A 128 10.38 7.35 -3.34
C GLY A 128 11.66 7.38 -2.50
N ILE A 129 12.69 6.70 -2.98
CA ILE A 129 13.99 6.65 -2.34
C ILE A 129 14.78 7.90 -2.72
N CYS A 130 14.57 8.97 -1.96
CA CYS A 130 15.23 10.25 -2.15
C CYS A 130 16.56 10.33 -1.40
N LEU A 131 17.50 11.13 -1.92
CA LEU A 131 18.63 11.65 -1.14
C LEU A 131 18.16 12.86 -0.33
N TYR A 132 18.41 12.85 0.97
CA TYR A 132 18.07 13.92 1.91
C TYR A 132 19.33 14.45 2.60
N LEU A 133 19.41 15.77 2.79
CA LEU A 133 20.39 16.40 3.67
C LEU A 133 19.67 16.99 4.88
N TYR A 134 20.30 16.95 6.05
CA TYR A 134 19.85 17.69 7.25
C TYR A 134 18.34 17.62 7.58
N GLY A 135 17.72 16.43 7.53
CA GLY A 135 16.31 16.25 7.91
C GLY A 135 15.29 16.77 6.88
N GLU A 136 15.72 17.02 5.65
CA GLU A 136 14.82 17.29 4.52
C GLU A 136 13.85 16.15 4.24
N GLN A 137 12.80 16.48 3.50
CA GLN A 137 11.77 15.55 3.03
C GLN A 137 11.46 15.86 1.57
N CYS A 138 10.83 14.90 0.86
CA CYS A 138 10.40 15.17 -0.50
C CYS A 138 9.34 16.27 -0.54
N HIS A 139 9.21 16.94 -1.67
CA HIS A 139 8.28 18.06 -1.82
C HIS A 139 6.84 17.61 -1.50
N HIS A 140 6.24 18.15 -0.44
CA HIS A 140 4.95 17.71 0.09
C HIS A 140 3.77 17.76 -0.92
N VAL A 141 3.83 18.63 -1.94
CA VAL A 141 2.83 18.64 -3.04
C VAL A 141 3.15 17.65 -4.16
N THR A 142 4.37 17.67 -4.71
CA THR A 142 4.73 16.97 -5.96
C THR A 142 5.38 15.61 -5.75
N GLY A 143 5.96 15.36 -4.57
CA GLY A 143 6.72 14.16 -4.25
C GLY A 143 8.16 14.16 -4.76
N GLN A 144 8.63 15.27 -5.36
CA GLN A 144 9.97 15.37 -5.92
C GLN A 144 11.04 15.38 -4.84
N CYS A 145 12.14 14.67 -5.11
CA CYS A 145 13.28 14.59 -4.20
C CYS A 145 14.18 15.83 -4.33
N PRO A 146 14.60 16.46 -3.22
CA PRO A 146 15.40 17.70 -3.26
C PRO A 146 16.80 17.50 -3.89
N HIS A 147 17.39 16.31 -3.70
CA HIS A 147 18.74 15.99 -4.18
C HIS A 147 18.77 14.79 -5.14
N GLY A 148 17.64 14.48 -5.78
CA GLY A 148 17.52 13.32 -6.66
C GLY A 148 17.38 12.00 -5.91
N CYS A 149 17.69 10.90 -6.62
CA CYS A 149 17.40 9.54 -6.19
C CYS A 149 18.58 8.90 -5.46
N GLY A 150 18.27 8.07 -4.47
CA GLY A 150 19.25 7.17 -3.86
C GLY A 150 19.72 6.09 -4.82
N ASP A 151 20.81 5.42 -4.47
CA ASP A 151 21.44 4.41 -5.30
C ASP A 151 20.46 3.32 -5.75
N GLY A 152 20.46 3.02 -7.04
CA GLY A 152 19.58 2.00 -7.62
C GLY A 152 18.16 2.47 -7.91
N PHE A 153 17.82 3.74 -7.67
CA PHE A 153 16.50 4.31 -8.00
C PHE A 153 16.59 5.43 -9.03
N HIS A 154 15.55 5.58 -9.85
CA HIS A 154 15.45 6.63 -10.85
C HIS A 154 14.00 7.10 -11.08
N GLY A 155 13.83 8.03 -12.03
CA GLY A 155 12.57 8.69 -12.35
C GLY A 155 12.32 9.92 -11.48
N ASP A 156 11.34 10.74 -11.87
CA ASP A 156 11.08 12.05 -11.23
C ASP A 156 10.71 11.97 -9.74
N LEU A 157 10.23 10.80 -9.31
CA LEU A 157 9.79 10.51 -7.94
C LEU A 157 10.65 9.46 -7.25
N CYS A 158 11.74 9.00 -7.89
CA CYS A 158 12.68 8.01 -7.34
C CYS A 158 12.02 6.72 -6.82
N ASN A 159 10.97 6.27 -7.52
CA ASN A 159 10.19 5.08 -7.19
C ASN A 159 10.37 3.94 -8.21
N GLN A 160 11.26 4.12 -9.19
CA GLN A 160 11.59 3.11 -10.20
C GLN A 160 12.96 2.53 -9.87
N VAL A 161 13.08 1.21 -9.88
CA VAL A 161 14.36 0.52 -9.67
C VAL A 161 15.14 0.55 -10.97
N LEU A 162 16.42 0.90 -10.91
CA LEU A 162 17.36 0.63 -12.00
C LEU A 162 17.46 -0.90 -12.09
N GLU A 163 16.64 -1.51 -12.92
CA GLU A 163 16.87 -2.87 -13.35
C GLU A 163 18.22 -2.87 -14.06
N SER A 164 19.27 -3.23 -13.32
CA SER A 164 20.45 -3.81 -13.94
C SER A 164 19.88 -4.94 -14.75
N SER A 165 19.84 -4.75 -16.06
CA SER A 165 19.51 -5.74 -17.08
C SER A 165 19.71 -7.11 -16.45
N SER A 166 18.60 -7.85 -16.33
CA SER A 166 18.64 -9.29 -16.21
C SER A 166 19.95 -9.74 -16.84
N SER A 167 20.75 -10.47 -16.09
CA SER A 167 21.64 -11.44 -16.69
C SER A 167 20.77 -12.47 -17.42
N ASP A 168 19.99 -12.02 -18.40
CA ASP A 168 19.74 -12.79 -19.58
C ASP A 168 21.14 -13.07 -20.09
N PRO A 169 21.59 -14.34 -20.10
CA PRO A 169 22.79 -14.65 -20.85
C PRO A 169 22.58 -14.03 -22.23
N ALA A 170 23.58 -13.29 -22.70
CA ALA A 170 23.59 -12.65 -24.01
C ALA A 170 22.82 -13.53 -25.01
N PRO A 171 22.02 -12.97 -25.95
CA PRO A 171 21.56 -13.77 -27.06
C PRO A 171 22.84 -14.28 -27.72
N THR A 172 23.19 -15.53 -27.43
CA THR A 172 24.32 -16.20 -28.06
C THR A 172 23.86 -16.29 -29.50
N SER A 173 24.32 -15.31 -30.24
CA SER A 173 24.20 -15.15 -31.67
C SER A 173 24.09 -16.52 -32.32
N GLN A 174 22.91 -16.86 -32.83
CA GLN A 174 22.58 -17.40 -34.16
C GLN A 174 23.58 -18.33 -34.90
N LEU A 175 24.61 -18.87 -34.22
CA LEU A 175 25.68 -19.72 -34.75
C LEU A 175 25.63 -21.12 -34.11
N SER A 176 24.93 -21.26 -32.98
CA SER A 176 24.82 -22.52 -32.22
C SER A 176 23.87 -23.54 -32.87
N ASN A 177 22.77 -23.09 -33.47
CA ASN A 177 21.75 -24.00 -34.02
C ASN A 177 22.25 -24.76 -35.26
N ALA A 178 23.06 -24.11 -36.11
CA ALA A 178 23.66 -24.75 -37.28
C ALA A 178 24.72 -25.78 -36.88
N LEU A 179 25.57 -25.46 -35.91
CA LEU A 179 26.57 -26.38 -35.39
C LEU A 179 25.92 -27.59 -34.69
N TYR A 180 24.86 -27.37 -33.91
CA TYR A 180 24.10 -28.44 -33.27
C TYR A 180 23.41 -29.36 -34.29
N ALA A 181 22.82 -28.79 -35.35
CA ALA A 181 22.26 -29.57 -36.44
C ALA A 181 23.35 -30.39 -37.17
N CYS A 182 24.52 -29.81 -37.44
CA CYS A 182 25.62 -30.54 -38.08
C CYS A 182 26.14 -31.68 -37.20
N VAL A 183 26.35 -31.45 -35.91
CA VAL A 183 26.84 -32.47 -34.97
C VAL A 183 25.84 -33.61 -34.82
N THR A 184 24.54 -33.31 -34.73
CA THR A 184 23.50 -34.33 -34.64
C THR A 184 23.39 -35.17 -35.92
N ILE A 185 23.49 -34.56 -37.10
CA ILE A 185 23.52 -35.29 -38.39
C ILE A 185 24.75 -36.20 -38.47
N ILE A 186 25.93 -35.72 -38.07
CA ILE A 186 27.15 -36.54 -38.08
C ILE A 186 26.99 -37.74 -37.14
N ILE A 187 26.50 -37.54 -35.91
CA ILE A 187 26.28 -38.63 -34.95
C ILE A 187 25.26 -39.65 -35.49
N LEU A 188 24.15 -39.20 -36.08
CA LEU A 188 23.17 -40.10 -36.70
C LEU A 188 23.77 -40.88 -37.88
N SER A 189 24.60 -40.23 -38.71
CA SER A 189 25.27 -40.92 -39.82
C SER A 189 26.25 -41.98 -39.31
N VAL A 190 27.03 -41.70 -38.27
CA VAL A 190 28.01 -42.64 -37.70
C VAL A 190 27.29 -43.81 -37.04
N THR A 191 26.22 -43.55 -36.29
CA THR A 191 25.42 -44.61 -35.65
C THR A 191 24.73 -45.52 -36.66
N LEU A 192 24.20 -44.98 -37.76
CA LEU A 192 23.65 -45.78 -38.87
C LEU A 192 24.72 -46.61 -39.57
N ASN A 193 25.91 -46.06 -39.81
CA ASN A 193 27.02 -46.79 -40.40
C ASN A 193 27.50 -47.92 -39.48
N ILE A 194 27.66 -47.66 -38.18
CA ILE A 194 28.00 -48.68 -37.18
C ILE A 194 26.91 -49.75 -37.14
N PHE A 195 25.63 -49.38 -37.12
CA PHE A 195 24.53 -50.33 -37.15
C PHE A 195 24.55 -51.19 -38.42
N PHE A 196 24.82 -50.59 -39.58
CA PHE A 196 24.93 -51.30 -40.85
C PHE A 196 26.13 -52.25 -40.87
N ILE A 197 27.28 -51.83 -40.32
CA ILE A 197 28.46 -52.68 -40.14
C ILE A 197 28.12 -53.85 -39.21
N ILE A 198 27.47 -53.61 -38.07
CA ILE A 198 27.03 -54.67 -37.13
C ILE A 198 26.04 -55.61 -37.83
N ARG A 199 25.10 -55.09 -38.62
CA ARG A 199 24.12 -55.88 -39.38
C ARG A 199 24.79 -56.70 -40.47
N GLN A 200 25.79 -56.15 -41.16
CA GLN A 200 26.61 -56.89 -42.13
C GLN A 200 27.44 -57.98 -41.46
N LEU A 201 28.03 -57.69 -40.30
CA LEU A 201 28.77 -58.67 -39.51
C LEU A 201 27.84 -59.79 -39.02
N ARG A 202 26.64 -59.47 -38.52
CA ARG A 202 25.60 -60.46 -38.17
C ARG A 202 25.16 -61.29 -39.36
N ASN A 203 24.92 -60.67 -40.51
CA ASN A 203 24.58 -61.38 -41.75
C ASN A 203 25.71 -62.33 -42.20
N ASN A 204 26.97 -61.90 -42.06
CA ASN A 204 28.14 -62.72 -42.40
C ASN A 204 28.35 -63.86 -41.40
N ILE A 205 28.02 -63.66 -40.13
CA ILE A 205 28.02 -64.72 -39.09
C ILE A 205 26.90 -65.74 -39.36
N CYS A 206 25.68 -65.30 -39.71
CA CYS A 206 24.60 -66.20 -40.13
C CYS A 206 24.93 -66.96 -41.42
N ARG A 207 25.61 -66.33 -42.39
CA ARG A 207 26.15 -67.03 -43.57
C ARG A 207 27.17 -68.11 -43.20
N LYS A 208 28.00 -67.90 -42.17
CA LYS A 208 28.94 -68.92 -41.68
C LYS A 208 28.24 -70.09 -40.95
N GLN A 209 27.11 -69.85 -40.30
CA GLN A 209 26.31 -70.93 -39.67
C GLN A 209 25.61 -71.82 -40.71
N ASN A 210 25.00 -71.25 -41.76
CA ASN A 210 24.43 -72.03 -42.87
C ASN A 210 25.46 -72.88 -43.65
N ASN A 211 26.74 -72.48 -43.64
CA ASN A 211 27.84 -73.26 -44.24
C ASN A 211 28.39 -74.35 -43.29
N LYS A 212 28.11 -74.28 -41.99
CA LYS A 212 28.54 -75.26 -40.98
C LYS A 212 27.48 -76.35 -40.75
N ASP A 213 26.20 -76.01 -40.89
CA ASP A 213 25.07 -76.96 -40.83
C ASP A 213 24.98 -77.89 -42.07
N ASN A 214 25.72 -77.58 -43.15
CA ASN A 214 25.90 -78.45 -44.32
C ASN A 214 27.13 -79.36 -44.24
N LEU A 215 28.01 -79.21 -43.23
CA LEU A 215 29.21 -80.03 -43.05
C LEU A 215 29.13 -81.00 -41.86
N ASP A 216 28.06 -80.95 -41.05
CA ASP A 216 27.84 -81.87 -39.92
C ASP A 216 26.64 -82.81 -40.11
N LYS A 217 26.11 -82.90 -41.35
CA LYS A 217 25.07 -83.87 -41.74
C LYS A 217 25.63 -85.19 -42.31
N SER A 218 26.95 -85.40 -42.24
CA SER A 218 27.64 -86.56 -42.83
C SER A 218 28.44 -87.42 -41.83
N SER A 219 28.12 -87.35 -40.54
CA SER A 219 28.70 -88.25 -39.53
C SER A 219 27.61 -88.72 -38.56
N VAL A 220 27.03 -89.88 -38.89
CA VAL A 220 26.79 -91.04 -38.01
C VAL A 220 26.67 -90.66 -36.51
N GLY A 221 25.57 -90.86 -35.79
CA GLY A 221 24.52 -91.85 -35.92
C GLY A 221 24.16 -92.34 -34.51
N LYS A 222 22.87 -92.56 -34.26
CA LYS A 222 22.29 -93.59 -33.36
C LYS A 222 22.78 -93.64 -31.88
N ILE A 223 21.87 -93.37 -30.93
CA ILE A 223 21.31 -94.32 -29.93
C ILE A 223 20.42 -93.56 -28.91
N LYS A 224 19.41 -94.29 -28.41
CA LYS A 224 18.25 -93.91 -27.57
C LYS A 224 18.51 -94.03 -26.05
N GLY A 225 17.62 -93.44 -25.24
CA GLY A 225 17.32 -93.75 -23.82
C GLY A 225 18.03 -92.80 -22.83
N THR A 226 17.48 -92.37 -21.68
CA THR A 226 16.31 -92.72 -20.85
C THR A 226 16.19 -91.66 -19.72
N GLU A 227 14.97 -91.42 -19.22
CA GLU A 227 14.50 -91.22 -17.81
C GLU A 227 15.53 -90.86 -16.69
N GLN A 228 15.24 -90.09 -15.62
CA GLN A 228 14.06 -90.06 -14.72
C GLN A 228 14.25 -88.99 -13.61
N LEU A 229 13.15 -88.53 -12.99
CA LEU A 229 12.82 -88.39 -11.55
C LEU A 229 13.96 -88.12 -10.52
N ASP A 230 13.83 -87.40 -9.40
CA ASP A 230 12.68 -87.08 -8.55
C ASP A 230 13.11 -86.17 -7.38
N ASN A 231 12.12 -85.51 -6.77
CA ASN A 231 11.92 -85.26 -5.32
C ASN A 231 13.08 -84.84 -4.40
N PHE A 232 12.89 -83.80 -3.57
CA PHE A 232 12.14 -83.92 -2.31
C PHE A 232 12.26 -82.65 -1.46
N SER A 233 11.26 -82.46 -0.61
CA SER A 233 10.83 -81.28 0.13
C SER A 233 11.62 -80.98 1.43
N LYS A 234 11.34 -79.77 1.98
CA LYS A 234 11.38 -79.36 3.41
C LYS A 234 12.78 -79.06 4.01
N SER A 235 13.00 -78.11 4.92
CA SER A 235 12.13 -77.26 5.76
C SER A 235 12.95 -76.32 6.68
N VAL A 236 12.29 -75.30 7.27
CA VAL A 236 12.41 -74.81 8.68
C VAL A 236 13.43 -73.71 9.05
N TYR A 237 12.87 -72.55 9.47
CA TYR A 237 13.13 -71.65 10.65
C TYR A 237 14.45 -71.84 11.46
N ASP A 238 15.11 -70.86 12.10
CA ASP A 238 14.73 -69.52 12.62
C ASP A 238 15.96 -68.74 13.17
N LYS A 239 15.72 -67.49 13.63
CA LYS A 239 16.45 -66.60 14.58
C LYS A 239 17.54 -65.65 14.05
N ALA A 240 17.37 -64.31 14.09
CA ALA A 240 17.20 -63.32 15.21
C ALA A 240 18.59 -62.86 15.77
N ASP A 241 18.89 -61.62 16.15
CA ASP A 241 18.13 -60.36 16.35
C ASP A 241 19.11 -59.16 16.54
N ASN A 242 18.53 -57.94 16.70
CA ASN A 242 19.03 -56.61 17.15
C ASN A 242 19.12 -55.54 16.04
N SER A 243 18.19 -54.57 15.87
CA SER A 243 17.48 -53.61 16.76
C SER A 243 18.12 -52.22 16.76
N MET A 244 17.44 -51.22 16.18
CA MET A 244 16.85 -50.08 16.93
C MET A 244 16.04 -49.17 16.00
N ALA A 245 14.80 -48.91 16.40
CA ALA A 245 13.88 -47.91 15.85
C ALA A 245 13.81 -46.71 16.79
N TYR A 246 13.44 -45.52 16.28
CA TYR A 246 12.55 -44.58 16.99
C TYR A 246 11.82 -43.64 16.00
N GLN A 247 10.58 -43.32 16.37
CA GLN A 247 9.52 -42.59 15.67
C GLN A 247 9.49 -41.08 15.98
N GLU A 248 8.67 -40.38 15.18
CA GLU A 248 8.27 -38.97 15.18
C GLU A 248 7.75 -38.39 16.52
N LEU A 249 7.82 -37.05 16.66
CA LEU A 249 6.67 -36.12 16.76
C LEU A 249 7.16 -34.67 16.93
N GLY A 250 6.37 -33.71 16.45
CA GLY A 250 6.68 -32.27 16.47
C GLY A 250 6.31 -31.55 17.77
N GLU A 251 6.68 -30.27 17.87
CA GLU A 251 5.94 -29.24 18.62
C GLU A 251 6.45 -27.80 18.31
N ILE A 252 5.48 -26.97 17.95
CA ILE A 252 5.24 -25.53 18.21
C ILE A 252 6.30 -24.79 19.04
N MET A 253 6.84 -23.67 18.54
CA MET A 253 7.47 -22.64 19.38
C MET A 253 6.71 -21.31 19.33
N LYS A 254 6.44 -20.79 20.52
CA LYS A 254 5.70 -19.57 20.85
C LYS A 254 6.51 -18.29 20.66
N GLU A 255 5.71 -17.26 20.42
CA GLU A 255 5.87 -15.82 20.50
C GLU A 255 6.64 -15.30 21.72
N SER A 256 7.50 -14.31 21.49
CA SER A 256 8.26 -13.56 22.49
C SER A 256 7.52 -12.27 22.84
N GLN A 257 7.08 -12.15 24.10
CA GLN A 257 6.74 -10.88 24.72
C GLN A 257 7.95 -10.38 25.52
N TYR A 258 8.40 -9.17 25.19
CA TYR A 258 9.27 -8.37 26.06
C TYR A 258 8.38 -7.51 26.95
N ASP A 259 8.48 -7.70 28.28
CA ASP A 259 8.16 -6.65 29.26
C ASP A 259 8.76 -6.95 30.64
N LYS A 260 9.27 -5.88 31.28
CA LYS A 260 9.83 -5.73 32.65
C LYS A 260 11.26 -6.30 32.84
N LEU A 261 12.25 -5.56 33.37
CA LEU A 261 12.27 -4.53 34.41
C LEU A 261 13.48 -3.59 34.25
N SER A 262 13.36 -2.43 34.90
CA SER A 262 14.42 -1.58 35.49
C SER A 262 15.15 -0.57 34.62
#